data_AF-A0A2D4XGH0-F1
#
_entry.id   AF-A0A2D4XGH0-F1
#
_cell.length_a   1.000
_cell.length_b   1.000
_cell.length_c   1.000
_cell.angle_alpha   90.00
_cell.angle_beta   90.00
_cell.angle_gamma   90.00
#
_symmetry.space_group_name_H-M   'P 1'
#
loop_
_entity.id
_entity.type
_entity.pdbx_description
1 polymer ?
#
loop_
_entity_poly.entity_id
_entity_poly.type
_entity_poly.pdbx_seq_one_letter_code
_entity_poly.pdbx_strand_id
1 'polypeptide(L)' 'MDSKGGVALTDWDGRPAISLNAVDAFAILKPGDYWTRVDGPDVRETGKLCFTDQWASRFKSFGKHISEAADWYDGL' A
#
# COMPACT_ATOMS: atom_id res chain seq x y z
N MET A 1 -25.16 0.58 -6.79
CA MET A 1 -23.90 0.64 -6.02
C MET A 1 -23.18 1.89 -6.48
N ASP A 2 -23.41 2.92 -5.69
CA ASP A 2 -22.87 4.25 -5.75
C ASP A 2 -21.34 4.26 -5.75
N SER A 3 -20.82 4.86 -6.81
CA SER A 3 -19.44 5.13 -7.13
C SER A 3 -18.82 6.15 -6.17
N LYS A 4 -18.41 5.70 -4.98
CA LYS A 4 -17.41 6.41 -4.17
C LYS A 4 -16.13 5.59 -4.12
N GLY A 5 -15.17 5.98 -4.96
CA GLY A 5 -13.79 5.51 -4.94
C GLY A 5 -13.15 5.85 -3.59
N GLY A 6 -13.34 4.96 -2.62
CA GLY A 6 -12.65 5.01 -1.34
C GLY A 6 -11.27 4.40 -1.47
N VAL A 7 -10.30 5.02 -0.81
CA VAL A 7 -8.98 4.43 -0.63
C VAL A 7 -9.12 3.18 0.25
N ALA A 8 -8.70 2.02 -0.26
CA ALA A 8 -8.70 0.76 0.48
C ALA A 8 -7.27 0.33 0.77
N LEU A 9 -6.99 0.02 2.04
CA LEU A 9 -5.75 -0.62 2.46
C LEU A 9 -5.94 -2.13 2.40
N THR A 10 -5.00 -2.82 1.77
CA THR A 10 -5.16 -4.22 1.41
C THR A 10 -3.89 -4.99 1.74
N ASP A 11 -4.05 -6.23 2.22
CA ASP A 11 -3.01 -7.26 2.20
C ASP A 11 -3.14 -8.02 0.88
N TRP A 12 -2.24 -7.74 -0.05
CA TRP A 12 -2.18 -8.39 -1.35
C TRP A 12 -0.97 -9.32 -1.37
N ASP A 13 -1.22 -10.63 -1.36
CA ASP A 13 -0.17 -11.66 -1.34
C ASP A 13 0.90 -11.48 -0.25
N GLY A 14 0.51 -11.01 0.93
CA GLY A 14 1.44 -10.74 2.04
C GLY A 14 2.20 -9.43 1.89
N ARG A 15 1.71 -8.50 1.06
CA ARG A 15 2.31 -7.20 0.78
C ARG A 15 1.34 -6.06 1.06
N PRO A 16 1.84 -4.89 1.49
CA PRO A 16 1.01 -3.71 1.62
C PRO A 16 0.59 -3.22 0.23
N ALA A 17 -0.72 -3.10 0.02
CA ALA A 17 -1.31 -2.50 -1.16
C ALA A 17 -2.35 -1.43 -0.80
N ILE A 18 -2.52 -0.45 -1.69
CA ILE A 18 -3.50 0.63 -1.61
C ILE A 18 -4.24 0.70 -2.93
N SER A 19 -5.56 0.54 -2.91
CA SER A 19 -6.42 0.80 -4.07
C SER A 19 -7.03 2.18 -3.95
N LEU A 20 -6.87 3.04 -4.95
CA LEU A 20 -7.43 4.40 -4.97
C LEU A 20 -8.82 4.42 -5.62
N ASN A 21 -9.03 3.55 -6.61
CA ASN A 21 -10.28 3.37 -7.32
C ASN A 21 -10.33 1.94 -7.90
N ALA A 22 -11.23 1.66 -8.84
CA ALA A 22 -11.39 0.33 -9.43
C ALA A 22 -10.20 -0.12 -10.31
N VAL A 23 -9.40 0.81 -10.81
CA VAL A 23 -8.30 0.54 -11.76
C VAL A 23 -6.91 0.86 -11.21
N ASP A 24 -6.82 1.82 -10.29
CA ASP A 24 -5.54 2.28 -9.74
C ASP A 24 -5.26 1.63 -8.38
N ALA A 25 -4.19 0.86 -8.33
CA ALA A 25 -3.61 0.37 -7.10
C ALA A 25 -2.08 0.48 -7.10
N PHE A 26 -1.52 0.56 -5.90
CA PHE A 26 -0.08 0.60 -5.65
C PHE A 26 0.27 -0.41 -4.57
N ALA A 27 1.44 -1.03 -4.68
CA ALA A 27 1.94 -1.95 -3.67
C ALA A 27 3.46 -1.79 -3.48
N ILE A 28 3.95 -2.15 -2.31
CA ILE A 28 5.39 -2.36 -2.10
C ILE A 28 5.68 -3.84 -2.35
N LEU A 29 6.45 -4.14 -3.39
CA LEU A 29 6.65 -5.52 -3.86
C LEU A 29 7.64 -6.31 -3.00
N LYS A 30 8.60 -5.62 -2.36
CA LYS A 30 9.58 -6.19 -1.43
C LYS A 30 9.87 -5.22 -0.29
N PRO A 31 10.24 -5.69 0.91
CA PRO A 31 10.60 -4.81 2.01
C PRO A 31 11.67 -3.78 1.64
N GLY A 32 11.39 -2.50 1.91
CA GLY A 32 12.29 -1.38 1.60
C GLY A 32 12.20 -0.82 0.19
N ASP A 33 11.43 -1.44 -0.71
CA ASP A 33 11.19 -0.90 -2.06
C ASP A 33 10.21 0.30 -2.04
N TYR A 34 10.10 0.96 -3.19
CA TYR A 34 9.12 2.02 -3.42
C TYR A 34 7.72 1.48 -3.71
N TRP A 35 6.72 2.33 -3.49
CA TRP A 35 5.36 2.11 -3.99
C TRP A 35 5.37 2.01 -5.50
N THR A 36 4.95 0.85 -6.01
CA THR A 36 4.91 0.53 -7.44
C THR A 36 3.45 0.40 -7.86
N ARG A 37 3.09 0.99 -9.01
CA ARG A 37 1.75 0.81 -9.58
C ARG A 37 1.56 -0.64 -10.00
N VAL A 38 0.42 -1.23 -9.65
CA VAL A 38 0.07 -2.63 -9.94
C VAL A 38 -1.33 -2.70 -10.56
N ASP A 39 -1.74 -3.90 -10.95
CA ASP A 39 -3.06 -4.15 -11.53
C ASP A 39 -4.16 -3.98 -10.47
N GLY A 40 -4.95 -2.91 -10.57
CA GLY A 40 -5.98 -2.55 -9.59
C GLY A 40 -7.07 -3.61 -9.42
N PRO A 41 -7.67 -4.12 -10.52
CA PRO A 41 -8.61 -5.24 -10.49
C PRO A 41 -8.06 -6.45 -9.73
N ASP A 42 -6.83 -6.89 -10.01
CA ASP A 42 -6.23 -8.02 -9.32
C ASP A 42 -6.12 -7.78 -7.80
N VAL A 43 -5.55 -6.65 -7.38
CA VAL A 43 -5.46 -6.29 -5.95
C VAL A 43 -6.83 -6.29 -5.27
N ARG A 44 -7.87 -5.83 -5.97
CA ARG A 44 -9.23 -5.76 -5.43
C ARG A 44 -9.88 -7.14 -5.31
N GLU A 45 -9.62 -8.04 -6.25
CA GLU A 45 -10.22 -9.37 -6.32
C GLU A 45 -9.52 -10.39 -5.42
N THR A 46 -8.20 -10.28 -5.28
CA THR A 46 -7.37 -11.26 -4.57
C THR A 46 -6.88 -10.74 -3.21
N GLY A 47 -6.82 -9.43 -3.02
CA GLY A 47 -6.37 -8.81 -1.79
C GLY A 47 -7.42 -8.80 -0.68
N LYS A 48 -6.93 -8.78 0.58
CA LYS A 48 -7.78 -8.72 1.78
C LYS A 48 -7.79 -7.31 2.35
N LEU A 49 -8.98 -6.71 2.42
CA LEU A 49 -9.19 -5.43 3.08
C LEU A 49 -8.70 -5.46 4.54
N CYS A 50 -7.96 -4.43 4.92
CA CYS A 50 -7.40 -4.27 6.26
C CYS A 50 -7.86 -2.95 6.87
N PHE A 51 -8.07 -2.95 8.18
CA PHE A 51 -8.15 -1.71 8.94
C PHE A 51 -6.77 -1.10 9.12
N THR A 52 -6.70 0.23 9.26
CA THR A 52 -5.45 0.99 9.27
C THR A 52 -4.44 0.51 10.32
N ASP A 53 -4.91 0.19 11.52
CA ASP A 53 -4.10 -0.29 12.64
C ASP A 53 -3.51 -1.69 12.39
N GLN A 54 -4.34 -2.61 11.90
CA GLN A 54 -3.93 -3.95 11.51
C GLN A 54 -2.91 -3.90 10.36
N TRP A 55 -3.17 -3.05 9.38
CA TRP A 55 -2.33 -2.88 8.20
C TRP A 55 -0.95 -2.33 8.58
N ALA A 56 -0.90 -1.27 9.39
CA ALA A 56 0.35 -0.66 9.84
C ALA A 56 1.17 -1.62 10.70
N SER A 57 0.53 -2.39 11.59
CA SER A 57 1.21 -3.39 12.40
C SER A 57 1.79 -4.53 11.54
N ARG A 58 1.00 -5.03 10.58
CA ARG A 58 1.37 -6.16 9.71
C ARG A 58 2.50 -5.82 8.76
N PHE A 59 2.52 -4.62 8.20
CA PHE A 59 3.48 -4.20 7.17
C PHE A 59 4.57 -3.26 7.68
N LYS A 60 4.80 -3.22 8.99
CA LYS A 60 5.86 -2.43 9.61
C LYS A 60 7.25 -2.70 9.02
N SER A 61 7.50 -3.89 8.49
CA SER A 61 8.77 -4.25 7.84
C SER A 61 8.89 -3.80 6.38
N PHE A 62 7.79 -3.43 5.71
CA PHE A 62 7.81 -3.09 4.29
C PHE A 62 8.21 -1.64 4.01
N GLY A 63 7.79 -0.70 4.87
CA GLY A 63 8.28 0.67 4.81
C GLY A 63 9.48 0.83 5.73
N LYS A 64 10.57 1.44 5.25
CA LYS A 64 11.54 2.07 6.15
C LYS A 64 10.79 3.00 7.09
N HIS A 65 11.17 3.02 8.36
CA HIS A 65 10.59 3.96 9.31
C HIS A 65 10.80 5.37 8.76
N ILE A 66 9.76 6.21 8.69
CA ILE A 66 9.88 7.54 8.06
C ILE A 66 10.97 8.42 8.71
N SER A 67 11.41 8.05 9.92
CA SER A 67 12.58 8.60 10.59
C SER A 67 13.91 8.37 9.86
N GLU A 68 14.03 7.33 9.03
CA GLU A 68 15.19 7.09 8.15
C GLU A 68 15.03 7.77 6.78
N ALA A 69 13.83 8.24 6.44
CA ALA A 69 13.57 8.98 5.20
C ALA A 69 13.82 10.49 5.38
N ALA A 70 14.02 10.98 6.60
CA ALA A 70 14.46 12.36 6.86
C ALA A 70 15.81 12.64 6.18
N ASP A 71 16.70 11.65 6.17
CA ASP A 71 17.99 11.69 5.45
C ASP A 71 17.84 11.88 3.92
N TRP A 72 16.64 11.65 3.37
CA TRP A 72 16.37 11.82 1.92
C TRP A 72 15.90 13.22 1.57
N TYR A 73 15.41 14.00 2.54
CA TYR A 73 14.91 15.36 2.32
C TYR A 73 15.93 16.46 2.64
N ASP A 74 16.94 16.19 3.47
CA ASP A 74 18.03 17.14 3.76
C ASP A 74 19.06 17.30 2.60
N GLY A 75 18.75 16.76 1.42
CA GLY A 75 19.62 16.79 0.23
C GLY A 75 19.02 17.43 -1.02
N LEU A 76 17.87 18.12 -0.93
CA LEU A 76 17.29 18.91 -2.03
C LEU A 76 17.36 20.42 -1.76
#